data_AF-A0AAJ2NSJ0-F1
#
_entry.id   AF-A0AAJ2NSJ0-F1
#
_cell.length_a   1.000
_cell.length_b   1.000
_cell.length_c   1.000
_cell.angle_alpha   90.00
_cell.angle_beta   90.00
_cell.angle_gamma   90.00
#
_symmetry.space_group_name_H-M   'P 1'
#
loop_
_entity.id
_entity.type
_entity.pdbx_description
1 polymer ?
#
loop_
_entity_poly.entity_id
_entity_poly.type
_entity_poly.pdbx_seq_one_letter_code
_entity_poly.pdbx_strand_id
1 'polypeptide(L)'
;IHNDFVFAMTGYHPDHQFLTTIGVMIDAESGRPMIHPETMETNIPGVYIAGVIAAGNNANEIFIENGRFHGAQIASAILAKEGGTTNEK
;
A
#
# COMPACT_ATOMS: atom_id res chain seq x y z
N ILE A 1 -25.66 -32.16 2.61
CA ILE A 1 -26.32 -31.97 1.29
C ILE A 1 -25.31 -32.31 0.21
N HIS A 2 -25.70 -33.11 -0.80
CA HIS A 2 -24.82 -33.48 -1.92
C HIS A 2 -24.72 -32.32 -2.93
N ASN A 3 -23.54 -32.08 -3.51
CA ASN A 3 -23.31 -31.01 -4.49
C ASN A 3 -22.18 -31.40 -5.46
N ASP A 4 -22.35 -31.08 -6.75
CA ASP A 4 -21.40 -31.42 -7.82
C ASP A 4 -20.26 -30.39 -7.96
N PHE A 5 -20.53 -29.12 -7.64
CA PHE A 5 -19.55 -28.03 -7.75
C PHE A 5 -19.74 -27.00 -6.63
N VAL A 6 -18.64 -26.37 -6.22
CA VAL A 6 -18.65 -25.31 -5.22
C VAL A 6 -17.83 -24.12 -5.72
N PHE A 7 -18.40 -22.92 -5.64
CA PHE A 7 -17.69 -21.66 -5.87
C PHE A 7 -17.43 -20.98 -4.54
N ALA A 8 -16.16 -20.96 -4.10
CA ALA A 8 -15.74 -20.26 -2.88
C ALA A 8 -15.47 -18.79 -3.19
N MET A 9 -16.51 -17.96 -3.14
CA MET A 9 -16.42 -16.50 -3.35
C MET A 9 -16.21 -15.75 -2.02
N THR A 10 -15.23 -16.18 -1.23
CA THR A 10 -14.96 -15.64 0.12
C THR A 10 -14.12 -14.37 0.13
N GLY A 11 -13.85 -13.78 -1.04
CA GLY A 11 -13.01 -12.60 -1.19
C GLY A 11 -11.51 -12.91 -1.19
N TYR A 12 -10.70 -11.86 -1.04
CA TYR A 12 -9.24 -11.91 -1.09
C TYR A 12 -8.66 -11.12 0.09
N HIS A 13 -7.45 -11.46 0.51
CA HIS A 13 -6.69 -10.68 1.49
C HIS A 13 -5.37 -10.19 0.87
N PRO A 14 -4.84 -9.04 1.31
CA PRO A 14 -3.49 -8.62 0.92
C PRO A 14 -2.44 -9.62 1.40
N ASP A 15 -1.35 -9.77 0.64
CA ASP A 15 -0.19 -10.55 1.10
C ASP A 15 0.63 -9.73 2.12
N HIS A 16 0.27 -9.86 3.39
CA HIS A 16 1.00 -9.23 4.50
C HIS A 16 2.37 -9.88 4.75
N GLN A 17 2.60 -11.12 4.31
CA GLN A 17 3.89 -11.80 4.50
C GLN A 17 4.99 -11.15 3.67
N PHE A 18 4.67 -10.72 2.45
CA PHE A 18 5.63 -10.00 1.61
C PHE A 18 6.06 -8.67 2.24
N LEU A 19 5.10 -7.86 2.70
CA LEU A 19 5.39 -6.56 3.32
C LEU A 19 6.19 -6.70 4.63
N THR A 20 5.82 -7.66 5.48
CA THR A 20 6.57 -7.93 6.71
C THR A 20 7.97 -8.45 6.44
N THR A 21 8.18 -9.22 5.38
CA THR A 21 9.52 -9.68 4.95
C THR A 21 10.42 -8.52 4.53
N ILE A 22 9.86 -7.45 3.94
CA ILE A 22 10.58 -6.21 3.62
C ILE A 22 10.89 -5.38 4.88
N GLY A 23 10.23 -5.68 6.01
CA GLY A 23 10.35 -4.93 7.27
C GLY A 23 9.32 -3.80 7.42
N VAL A 24 8.29 -3.76 6.55
CA VAL A 24 7.18 -2.83 6.70
C VAL A 24 6.36 -3.22 7.93
N MET A 25 6.19 -2.29 8.85
CA MET A 25 5.33 -2.49 10.02
C MET A 25 3.87 -2.48 9.61
N ILE A 26 3.10 -3.42 10.15
CA ILE A 26 1.66 -3.53 9.91
C ILE A 26 0.95 -3.37 11.24
N ASP A 27 -0.09 -2.54 11.26
CA ASP A 27 -0.99 -2.41 12.39
C ASP A 27 -1.74 -3.74 12.60
N ALA A 28 -1.61 -4.34 13.78
CA ALA A 28 -2.10 -5.68 14.05
C ALA A 28 -3.64 -5.78 14.07
N GLU A 29 -4.34 -4.68 14.34
CA GLU A 29 -5.81 -4.65 14.41
C GLU A 29 -6.42 -4.42 13.03
N SER A 30 -5.96 -3.41 12.31
CA SER A 30 -6.50 -3.01 11.00
C SER A 30 -5.83 -3.70 9.81
N GLY A 31 -4.67 -4.35 9.99
CA GLY A 31 -3.88 -4.94 8.91
C GLY A 31 -3.24 -3.91 7.98
N ARG A 32 -3.26 -2.62 8.34
CA ARG A 32 -2.72 -1.55 7.50
C ARG A 32 -1.21 -1.45 7.62
N PRO A 33 -0.48 -1.28 6.51
CA PRO A 33 0.91 -0.91 6.59
C PRO A 33 1.05 0.51 7.18
N MET A 34 2.08 0.71 8.00
CA MET A 34 2.44 2.02 8.55
C MET A 34 2.99 2.89 7.42
N ILE A 35 2.23 3.93 7.04
CA ILE A 35 2.57 4.87 5.97
C ILE A 35 2.43 6.33 6.42
N HIS A 36 3.21 7.21 5.81
CA HIS A 36 3.02 8.64 5.91
C HIS A 36 1.92 9.08 4.93
N PRO A 37 0.82 9.71 5.40
CA PRO A 37 -0.38 9.93 4.58
C PRO A 37 -0.17 10.87 3.39
N GLU A 38 0.80 11.79 3.47
CA GLU A 38 1.05 12.75 2.39
C GLU A 38 2.01 12.23 1.32
N THR A 39 2.93 11.33 1.67
CA THR A 39 4.00 10.85 0.78
C THR A 39 3.82 9.38 0.37
N MET A 40 2.96 8.66 1.08
CA MET A 40 2.76 7.22 0.98
C MET A 40 4.01 6.37 1.29
N GLU A 41 5.00 6.97 1.94
CA GLU A 41 6.23 6.28 2.35
C GLU A 41 5.99 5.44 3.60
N THR A 42 6.58 4.26 3.66
CA THR A 42 6.50 3.37 4.82
C THR A 42 7.47 3.78 5.94
N ASN A 43 7.53 3.00 7.02
CA ASN A 43 8.60 3.10 8.00
C ASN A 43 10.00 2.77 7.46
N ILE A 44 10.10 2.14 6.27
CA ILE A 44 11.37 1.85 5.60
C ILE A 44 11.64 2.96 4.57
N PRO A 45 12.73 3.74 4.74
CA PRO A 45 13.06 4.81 3.80
C PRO A 45 13.23 4.30 2.38
N GLY A 46 12.60 4.97 1.41
CA GLY A 46 12.63 4.59 0.00
C GLY A 46 11.64 3.48 -0.40
N VAL A 47 10.86 2.95 0.54
CA VAL A 47 9.77 2.00 0.26
C VAL A 47 8.43 2.71 0.38
N TYR A 48 7.64 2.66 -0.68
CA TYR A 48 6.36 3.35 -0.82
C TYR A 48 5.23 2.36 -1.14
N ILE A 49 4.00 2.70 -0.75
CA ILE A 49 2.83 1.85 -0.93
C ILE A 49 1.75 2.60 -1.73
N ALA A 50 1.17 1.93 -2.73
CA ALA A 50 0.10 2.49 -3.54
C ALA A 50 -1.01 1.48 -3.80
N GLY A 51 -2.24 1.98 -3.83
CA GLY A 51 -3.44 1.22 -4.17
C GLY A 51 -4.03 0.49 -2.96
N VAL A 52 -4.83 -0.55 -3.23
CA VAL A 52 -5.66 -1.25 -2.23
C VAL A 52 -4.88 -1.82 -1.05
N ILE A 53 -3.57 -2.08 -1.23
CA ILE A 53 -2.69 -2.59 -0.20
C ILE A 53 -2.51 -1.60 0.97
N ALA A 54 -2.81 -0.31 0.79
CA ALA A 54 -2.83 0.68 1.87
C ALA A 54 -4.05 0.54 2.80
N ALA A 55 -5.12 -0.14 2.38
CA ALA A 55 -6.38 -0.22 3.11
C ALA A 55 -6.39 -1.26 4.26
N GLY A 56 -5.43 -2.20 4.24
CA GLY A 56 -5.36 -3.30 5.20
C GLY A 56 -6.56 -4.25 5.09
N ASN A 57 -7.13 -4.63 6.23
CA ASN A 57 -8.27 -5.55 6.33
C ASN A 57 -9.60 -4.92 5.89
N ASN A 58 -9.68 -3.58 5.80
CA ASN A 58 -10.86 -2.91 5.27
C ASN A 58 -10.70 -2.63 3.77
N ALA A 59 -10.86 -3.67 2.95
CA ALA A 59 -10.72 -3.58 1.49
C ALA A 59 -11.71 -2.61 0.81
N ASN A 60 -12.69 -2.06 1.55
CA ASN A 60 -13.70 -1.11 1.04
C ASN A 60 -13.32 0.37 1.22
N GLU A 61 -12.08 0.69 1.59
CA GLU A 61 -11.64 2.08 1.74
C GLU A 61 -10.88 2.62 0.53
N ILE A 62 -10.11 1.78 -0.15
CA ILE A 62 -9.34 2.16 -1.32
C ILE A 62 -9.89 1.44 -2.55
N PHE A 63 -10.31 2.23 -3.53
CA PHE A 63 -10.76 1.82 -4.84
C PHE A 63 -9.87 2.45 -5.91
N ILE A 64 -10.20 2.23 -7.18
CA ILE A 64 -9.45 2.84 -8.28
C ILE A 64 -9.58 4.38 -8.24
N GLU A 65 -10.75 4.86 -7.86
CA GLU A 65 -11.13 6.27 -7.88
C GLU A 65 -10.27 7.14 -6.95
N ASN A 66 -9.96 6.64 -5.75
CA ASN A 66 -9.12 7.32 -4.78
C ASN A 66 -7.67 6.81 -4.80
N GLY A 67 -7.47 5.50 -4.99
CA GLY A 67 -6.15 4.87 -4.96
C GLY A 67 -5.22 5.30 -6.10
N ARG A 68 -5.77 5.74 -7.24
CA ARG A 68 -4.98 6.25 -8.39
C ARG A 68 -4.15 7.50 -8.07
N PHE A 69 -4.51 8.25 -7.02
CA PHE A 69 -3.82 9.49 -6.66
C PHE A 69 -2.53 9.25 -5.87
N HIS A 70 -2.34 8.06 -5.28
CA HIS A 70 -1.13 7.71 -4.52
C HIS A 70 0.15 7.84 -5.36
N GLY A 71 0.10 7.52 -6.66
CA GLY A 71 1.27 7.60 -7.54
C GLY A 71 1.83 9.03 -7.66
N ALA A 72 0.96 10.05 -7.73
CA ALA A 72 1.38 11.45 -7.80
C ALA A 72 2.02 11.91 -6.47
N GLN A 73 1.51 11.44 -5.34
CA GLN A 73 2.09 11.71 -4.02
C GLN A 73 3.50 11.11 -3.89
N ILE A 74 3.65 9.85 -4.30
CA ILE A 74 4.95 9.15 -4.27
C ILE A 74 5.96 9.83 -5.18
N ALA A 75 5.57 10.14 -6.42
CA ALA A 75 6.45 10.83 -7.37
C ALA A 75 6.93 12.18 -6.81
N SER A 76 6.02 12.95 -6.20
CA SER A 76 6.36 14.24 -5.58
C SER A 76 7.32 14.06 -4.40
N ALA A 77 7.11 13.03 -3.57
CA ALA A 77 7.99 12.72 -2.44
C ALA A 77 9.40 12.28 -2.87
N ILE A 78 9.51 11.48 -3.94
CA ILE A 78 10.80 11.08 -4.52
C ILE A 78 11.54 12.29 -5.07
N LEU A 79 10.87 13.13 -5.89
CA LEU A 79 11.46 14.35 -6.44
C LEU A 79 11.95 15.31 -5.35
N ALA A 80 11.20 15.47 -4.26
CA ALA A 80 11.60 16.31 -3.14
C ALA A 80 12.87 15.81 -2.43
N LYS A 81 13.13 14.50 -2.45
CA LYS A 81 14.34 13.90 -1.87
C LYS A 81 15.53 13.96 -2.84
N GLU A 82 15.30 13.71 -4.13
CA GLU A 82 16.34 13.76 -5.17
C GLU A 82 16.78 15.20 -5.48
N GLY A 83 15.87 16.17 -5.32
CA GLY A 83 16.12 17.61 -5.51
C GLY A 83 17.08 18.24 -4.50
N GLY A 84 17.54 17.50 -3.49
CA GLY A 84 18.71 17.86 -2.68
C GLY A 84 20.05 17.65 -3.38
N THR A 85 20.05 17.10 -4.61
CA THR A 85 21.25 16.69 -5.35
C THR A 85 21.34 17.21 -6.79
N THR A 86 20.38 17.99 -7.28
CA THR A 86 20.53 18.71 -8.57
C THR A 86 20.98 20.14 -8.31
N ASN A 87 22.29 20.28 -8.05
CA ASN A 87 23.05 21.37 -8.66
C ASN A 87 23.19 21.05 -10.17
N GLU A 88 23.23 22.11 -10.98
CA GLU A 88 23.32 22.15 -12.46
C GLU A 88 21.95 22.04 -13.18
N LYS A 89 21.45 23.04 -13.93
CA LYS A 89 21.96 24.31 -14.48
C LYS A 89 20.77 25.26 -14.70
#